data_AF-Q2AB27-F1
#
_entry.id   AF-Q2AB27-F1
#
_cell.length_a   1.000
_cell.length_b   1.000
_cell.length_c   1.000
_cell.angle_alpha   90.00
_cell.angle_beta   90.00
_cell.angle_gamma   90.00
#
_symmetry.space_group_name_H-M   'P 1'
#
loop_
_entity.id
_entity.type
_entity.pdbx_description
1 polymer ?
#
loop_
_entity_poly.entity_id
_entity_poly.type
_entity_poly.pdbx_seq_one_letter_code
_entity_poly.pdbx_strand_id
1 'polypeptide(L)'
;MEVAYIMRVNMSAIVLNILINAFYIACLVRPFRGETPKQPLKLLLWTMLCCNLSFQASVQVLFFFVNASIGLIVSILGIFIFSLSTSMTTTVWLNFFYFIQIVPLKSPVFLWMKRNHKATIYCIWMVEKLITGITVTSIVMFDVSVFSQISDLMSFNATFNSDTVFNKLPSHLIKLAKATMIMNEVYFVICLFIMSLSSLSTAIYLSRHLRRMASKVRSCSLFRSQVRVTVTGILQGALYVLLSTWILSHYFFYDIAAGPAAYMTLANITVINVYMMGTIVNLGVGQTVFRQRAVDLWHRAARCCTTMRAQQPQKG
;
A
#
# COMPACT_ATOMS: atom_id res chain seq x y z
N MET A 1 -1.57 0.34 -29.91
CA MET A 1 -2.42 1.43 -29.39
C MET A 1 -2.69 1.25 -27.88
N GLU A 2 -3.03 0.05 -27.43
CA GLU A 2 -3.33 -0.26 -26.03
C GLU A 2 -2.17 -0.02 -25.04
N VAL A 3 -0.94 -0.44 -25.37
CA VAL A 3 0.24 -0.26 -24.52
C VAL A 3 0.51 1.23 -24.23
N ALA A 4 0.40 2.08 -25.25
CA ALA A 4 0.61 3.53 -25.11
C ALA A 4 -0.48 4.21 -24.26
N TYR A 5 -1.71 3.67 -24.29
CA TYR A 5 -2.80 4.14 -23.43
C TYR A 5 -2.54 3.77 -21.97
N ILE A 6 -2.20 2.51 -21.71
CA ILE A 6 -1.91 2.02 -20.35
C ILE A 6 -0.71 2.76 -19.75
N MET A 7 0.33 3.03 -20.55
CA MET A 7 1.48 3.83 -20.10
C MET A 7 1.08 5.26 -19.71
N ARG A 8 0.23 5.93 -20.51
CA ARG A 8 -0.26 7.28 -20.17
C ARG A 8 -1.08 7.30 -18.89
N VAL A 9 -1.95 6.31 -18.69
CA VAL A 9 -2.76 6.18 -17.46
C VAL A 9 -1.85 6.00 -16.24
N ASN A 10 -0.83 5.15 -16.33
CA ASN A 10 0.11 4.97 -15.24
C ASN A 10 0.91 6.24 -14.93
N MET A 11 1.41 6.92 -15.96
CA MET A 11 2.18 8.16 -15.78
C MET A 11 1.37 9.29 -15.14
N SER A 12 0.10 9.47 -15.54
CA SER A 12 -0.77 10.48 -14.93
C SER A 12 -1.11 10.13 -13.48
N ALA A 13 -1.40 8.86 -13.19
CA ALA A 13 -1.64 8.38 -11.83
C ALA A 13 -0.41 8.57 -10.93
N ILE A 14 0.79 8.29 -11.44
CA ILE A 14 2.06 8.51 -10.73
C ILE A 14 2.20 9.99 -10.32
N VAL A 15 2.04 10.92 -11.27
CA VAL A 15 2.17 12.36 -11.00
C VAL A 15 1.17 12.82 -9.94
N LEU A 16 -0.09 12.40 -10.07
CA LEU A 16 -1.12 12.73 -9.10
C LEU A 16 -0.81 12.16 -7.70
N ASN A 17 -0.35 10.92 -7.63
CA ASN A 17 0.03 10.28 -6.37
C ASN A 17 1.21 11.01 -5.70
N ILE A 18 2.22 11.45 -6.45
CA ILE A 18 3.35 12.22 -5.90
C ILE A 18 2.86 13.53 -5.30
N LEU A 19 1.99 14.26 -6.00
CA LEU A 19 1.43 15.52 -5.52
C LEU A 19 0.60 15.33 -4.24
N ILE A 20 -0.24 14.30 -4.19
CA ILE A 20 -1.07 14.01 -3.01
C ILE A 20 -0.19 13.57 -1.84
N ASN A 21 0.80 12.71 -2.06
CA ASN A 21 1.75 12.30 -1.02
C ASN A 21 2.54 13.49 -0.47
N ALA A 22 3.03 14.38 -1.34
CA ALA A 22 3.74 15.60 -0.92
C ALA A 22 2.84 16.47 -0.04
N PHE A 23 1.56 16.62 -0.40
CA PHE A 23 0.58 17.32 0.42
C PHE A 23 0.38 16.65 1.79
N TYR A 24 0.23 15.33 1.85
CA TYR A 24 0.06 14.60 3.12
C TYR A 24 1.30 14.63 4.01
N ILE A 25 2.50 14.54 3.44
CA ILE A 25 3.75 14.73 4.17
C ILE A 25 3.80 16.13 4.78
N ALA A 26 3.49 17.16 3.99
CA ALA A 26 3.41 18.52 4.50
C ALA A 26 2.37 18.64 5.65
N CYS A 27 1.25 17.90 5.56
CA CYS A 27 0.23 17.80 6.61
C CYS A 27 0.76 17.18 7.90
N LEU A 28 1.53 16.09 7.82
CA LEU A 28 2.07 15.38 8.99
C LEU A 28 3.26 16.08 9.64
N VAL A 29 4.10 16.77 8.85
CA VAL A 29 5.27 17.51 9.36
C VAL A 29 4.82 18.78 10.10
N ARG A 30 3.80 19.49 9.58
CA ARG A 30 3.28 20.72 10.18
C ARG A 30 1.84 20.53 10.67
N PRO A 31 1.61 20.03 11.89
CA PRO A 31 0.25 19.80 12.38
C PRO A 31 -0.56 21.10 12.38
N PHE A 32 -1.72 21.07 11.73
CA PHE A 32 -2.63 22.21 11.70
C PHE A 32 -3.41 22.27 13.02
N ARG A 33 -3.41 23.42 13.69
CA ARG A 33 -4.11 23.66 14.98
C ARG A 33 -3.72 22.71 16.13
N GLY A 34 -2.53 22.10 16.09
CA GLY A 34 -2.05 21.22 17.16
C GLY A 34 -2.67 19.82 17.19
N GLU A 35 -3.56 19.47 16.25
CA GLU A 35 -4.09 18.11 16.11
C GLU A 35 -3.04 17.18 15.46
N THR A 36 -2.11 16.66 16.26
CA THR A 36 -1.19 15.60 15.81
C THR A 36 -1.84 14.23 15.95
N PRO A 37 -1.78 13.36 14.92
CA PRO A 37 -2.21 11.97 15.07
C PRO A 37 -1.40 11.30 16.19
N LYS A 38 -2.11 10.67 17.14
CA LYS A 38 -1.50 9.98 18.28
C LYS A 38 -0.75 8.73 17.79
N GLN A 39 0.31 8.33 18.49
CA GLN A 39 0.93 7.02 18.25
C GLN A 39 -0.06 5.90 18.61
N PRO A 40 -0.12 4.80 17.85
CA PRO A 40 0.77 4.38 16.74
C PRO A 40 0.29 4.81 15.35
N LEU A 41 -0.86 5.49 15.23
CA LEU A 41 -1.44 5.91 13.95
C LEU A 41 -0.48 6.76 13.12
N LYS A 42 0.28 7.66 13.76
CA LYS A 42 1.31 8.45 13.08
C LYS A 42 2.34 7.58 12.37
N LEU A 43 2.83 6.51 13.01
CA LEU A 43 3.80 5.59 12.40
C LEU A 43 3.20 4.92 11.17
N LEU A 44 2.00 4.34 11.30
CA LEU A 44 1.33 3.64 10.20
C LEU A 44 1.07 4.56 9.01
N LEU A 45 0.66 5.81 9.25
CA LEU A 45 0.47 6.81 8.20
C LEU A 45 1.79 7.14 7.50
N TRP A 46 2.87 7.38 8.24
CA TRP A 46 4.19 7.64 7.66
C TRP A 46 4.68 6.46 6.82
N THR A 47 4.59 5.24 7.34
CA THR A 47 4.96 4.03 6.61
C THR A 47 4.20 3.93 5.30
N MET A 48 2.88 4.16 5.31
CA MET A 48 2.08 4.05 4.09
C MET A 48 2.46 5.11 3.04
N LEU A 49 2.70 6.36 3.45
CA LEU A 49 3.14 7.43 2.53
C LEU A 49 4.52 7.12 1.94
N CYS A 50 5.46 6.67 2.78
CA CYS A 50 6.80 6.29 2.33
C CYS A 50 6.73 5.12 1.34
N CYS A 51 5.96 4.07 1.63
CA CYS A 51 5.81 2.94 0.73
C CYS A 51 5.14 3.32 -0.60
N ASN A 52 4.16 4.22 -0.57
CA ASN A 52 3.55 4.69 -1.80
C ASN A 52 4.57 5.48 -2.64
N LEU A 53 5.31 6.41 -2.05
CA LEU A 53 6.37 7.14 -2.76
C LEU A 53 7.47 6.23 -3.31
N SER A 54 7.95 5.27 -2.50
CA SER A 54 8.95 4.30 -2.95
C SER A 54 8.44 3.46 -4.12
N PHE A 55 7.18 3.03 -4.07
CA PHE A 55 6.55 2.33 -5.20
C PHE A 55 6.48 3.20 -6.46
N GLN A 56 6.01 4.45 -6.34
CA GLN A 56 5.91 5.35 -7.49
C GLN A 56 7.29 5.65 -8.08
N ALA A 57 8.31 5.86 -7.24
CA ALA A 57 9.68 6.06 -7.67
C ALA A 57 10.23 4.82 -8.39
N SER A 58 10.03 3.61 -7.84
CA SER A 58 10.44 2.36 -8.48
C SER A 58 9.83 2.21 -9.88
N VAL A 59 8.55 2.50 -10.04
CA VAL A 59 7.86 2.40 -11.34
C VAL A 59 8.40 3.44 -12.33
N GLN A 60 8.66 4.68 -11.91
CA GLN A 60 9.26 5.69 -12.78
C GLN A 60 10.66 5.28 -13.24
N VAL A 61 11.52 4.86 -12.31
CA VAL A 61 12.88 4.44 -12.65
C VAL A 61 12.82 3.27 -13.63
N LEU A 62 11.91 2.32 -13.45
CA LEU A 62 11.73 1.22 -14.38
C LEU A 62 11.35 1.67 -15.81
N PHE A 63 10.46 2.67 -15.94
CA PHE A 63 10.06 3.20 -17.24
C PHE A 63 11.16 4.01 -17.94
N PHE A 64 11.98 4.74 -17.19
CA PHE A 64 13.04 5.58 -17.77
C PHE A 64 14.35 4.82 -18.01
N PHE A 65 14.65 3.80 -17.21
CA PHE A 65 15.91 3.06 -17.23
C PHE A 65 15.76 1.64 -17.78
N VAL A 66 15.04 1.49 -18.90
CA VAL A 66 14.83 0.20 -19.58
C VAL A 66 16.16 -0.46 -20.00
N ASN A 67 17.22 0.33 -20.24
CA ASN A 67 18.56 -0.16 -20.59
C ASN A 67 19.54 -0.22 -19.39
N ALA A 68 19.06 -0.25 -18.15
CA ALA A 68 19.93 -0.38 -16.99
C ALA A 68 20.55 -1.77 -16.85
N SER A 69 21.59 -1.86 -16.01
CA SER A 69 22.18 -3.14 -15.64
C SER A 69 21.17 -4.05 -14.95
N ILE A 70 21.27 -5.36 -15.20
CA ILE A 70 20.36 -6.37 -14.65
C ILE A 70 20.28 -6.29 -13.12
N GLY A 71 21.41 -6.10 -12.44
CA GLY A 71 21.44 -5.96 -10.98
C GLY A 71 20.65 -4.75 -10.47
N LEU A 72 20.64 -3.64 -11.22
CA LEU A 72 19.85 -2.45 -10.89
C LEU A 72 18.36 -2.74 -11.10
N ILE A 73 17.98 -3.41 -12.20
CA ILE A 73 16.60 -3.83 -12.46
C ILE A 73 16.08 -4.74 -11.33
N VAL A 74 16.84 -5.78 -10.97
CA VAL A 74 16.47 -6.70 -9.87
C VAL A 74 16.34 -5.95 -8.54
N SER A 75 17.21 -4.98 -8.27
CA SER A 75 17.13 -4.16 -7.06
C SER A 75 15.87 -3.29 -7.03
N ILE A 76 15.49 -2.67 -8.16
CA ILE A 76 14.23 -1.91 -8.29
C ILE A 76 13.02 -2.81 -8.05
N LEU A 77 13.05 -4.04 -8.59
CA LEU A 77 12.00 -5.04 -8.36
C LEU A 77 11.87 -5.40 -6.88
N GLY A 78 12.99 -5.59 -6.19
CA GLY A 78 12.99 -5.80 -4.75
C GLY A 78 12.32 -4.65 -3.98
N ILE A 79 12.65 -3.39 -4.33
CA ILE A 79 12.03 -2.21 -3.71
C ILE A 79 10.53 -2.13 -4.04
N PHE A 80 10.13 -2.47 -5.26
CA PHE A 80 8.74 -2.51 -5.69
C PHE A 80 7.92 -3.49 -4.84
N ILE A 81 8.39 -4.75 -4.74
CA ILE A 81 7.73 -5.80 -3.96
C ILE A 81 7.69 -5.41 -2.47
N PHE A 82 8.81 -4.94 -1.92
CA PHE A 82 8.89 -4.49 -0.53
C PHE A 82 7.87 -3.39 -0.21
N SER A 83 7.76 -2.40 -1.11
CA SER A 83 6.86 -1.26 -0.96
C SER A 83 5.40 -1.68 -1.04
N LEU A 84 5.07 -2.59 -1.96
CA LEU A 84 3.73 -3.15 -2.09
C LEU A 84 3.33 -3.96 -0.84
N SER A 85 4.15 -4.95 -0.46
CA SER A 85 3.89 -5.78 0.70
C SER A 85 3.72 -4.94 1.96
N THR A 86 4.60 -3.96 2.18
CA THR A 86 4.51 -3.08 3.35
C THR A 86 3.27 -2.17 3.32
N SER A 87 2.83 -1.72 2.15
CA SER A 87 1.61 -0.93 2.01
C SER A 87 0.36 -1.75 2.36
N MET A 88 0.28 -2.99 1.85
CA MET A 88 -0.85 -3.89 2.11
C MET A 88 -0.97 -4.24 3.60
N THR A 89 0.14 -4.62 4.22
CA THR A 89 0.14 -4.99 5.64
C THR A 89 -0.12 -3.80 6.56
N THR A 90 0.47 -2.64 6.27
CA THR A 90 0.20 -1.38 6.99
C THR A 90 -1.29 -1.03 6.94
N THR A 91 -1.94 -1.28 5.80
CA THR A 91 -3.39 -1.12 5.64
C THR A 91 -4.17 -2.07 6.56
N VAL A 92 -3.78 -3.34 6.64
CA VAL A 92 -4.40 -4.34 7.53
C VAL A 92 -4.31 -3.88 8.98
N TRP A 93 -3.12 -3.44 9.42
CA TRP A 93 -2.90 -2.97 10.79
C TRP A 93 -3.66 -1.69 11.10
N LEU A 94 -3.77 -0.78 10.14
CA LEU A 94 -4.55 0.45 10.28
C LEU A 94 -6.06 0.14 10.40
N ASN A 95 -6.57 -0.80 9.60
CA ASN A 95 -7.96 -1.24 9.70
C ASN A 95 -8.23 -1.97 11.03
N PHE A 96 -7.31 -2.84 11.44
CA PHE A 96 -7.38 -3.56 12.71
C PHE A 96 -7.33 -2.62 13.92
N PHE A 97 -6.50 -1.58 13.88
CA PHE A 97 -6.43 -0.53 14.88
C PHE A 97 -7.77 0.20 15.04
N TYR A 98 -8.43 0.53 13.93
CA TYR A 98 -9.77 1.14 13.97
C TYR A 98 -10.83 0.15 14.47
N PHE A 99 -10.76 -1.10 14.04
CA PHE A 99 -11.67 -2.16 14.50
C PHE A 99 -11.68 -2.30 16.03
N ILE A 100 -10.50 -2.40 16.67
CA ILE A 100 -10.40 -2.54 18.14
C ILE A 100 -10.96 -1.31 18.88
N GLN A 101 -10.88 -0.13 18.26
CA GLN A 101 -11.40 1.10 18.87
C GLN A 101 -12.92 1.22 18.74
N ILE A 102 -13.46 0.90 17.57
CA ILE A 102 -14.87 1.10 17.23
C ILE A 102 -15.73 -0.02 17.80
N VAL A 103 -15.30 -1.27 17.66
CA VAL A 103 -16.11 -2.44 18.04
C VAL A 103 -15.90 -2.76 19.52
N PRO A 104 -16.97 -2.88 20.32
CA PRO A 104 -16.89 -3.31 21.71
C PRO A 104 -16.58 -4.81 21.76
N LEU A 105 -15.32 -5.13 22.06
CA LEU A 105 -14.83 -6.51 22.14
C LEU A 105 -14.96 -7.04 23.57
N LYS A 106 -15.52 -8.24 23.72
CA LYS A 106 -15.74 -8.89 25.03
C LYS A 106 -14.64 -9.88 25.42
N SER A 107 -13.82 -10.32 24.46
CA SER A 107 -12.78 -11.32 24.72
C SER A 107 -11.57 -10.70 25.44
N PRO A 108 -10.97 -11.41 26.43
CA PRO A 108 -9.88 -10.89 27.25
C PRO A 108 -8.63 -10.55 26.43
N VAL A 109 -8.34 -11.30 25.36
CA VAL A 109 -7.21 -11.03 24.46
C VAL A 109 -7.37 -9.69 23.75
N PHE A 110 -8.56 -9.43 23.21
CA PHE A 110 -8.85 -8.17 22.53
C PHE A 110 -8.89 -6.98 23.49
N LEU A 111 -9.38 -7.17 24.72
CA LEU A 111 -9.33 -6.16 25.76
C LEU A 111 -7.88 -5.82 26.14
N TRP A 112 -7.03 -6.84 26.27
CA TRP A 112 -5.60 -6.66 26.51
C TRP A 112 -4.91 -5.92 25.35
N MET A 113 -5.18 -6.31 24.10
CA MET A 113 -4.65 -5.63 22.92
C MET A 113 -5.14 -4.18 22.83
N LYS A 114 -6.39 -3.90 23.20
CA LYS A 114 -6.92 -2.53 23.27
C LYS A 114 -6.18 -1.69 24.31
N ARG A 115 -5.88 -2.28 25.48
CA ARG A 115 -5.13 -1.63 26.55
C ARG A 115 -3.67 -1.37 26.16
N ASN A 116 -3.04 -2.29 25.43
CA ASN A 116 -1.63 -2.25 25.03
C ASN A 116 -1.42 -1.97 23.53
N HIS A 117 -2.36 -1.28 22.88
CA HIS A 117 -2.42 -1.14 21.42
C HIS A 117 -1.14 -0.56 20.78
N LYS A 118 -0.41 0.31 21.49
CA LYS A 118 0.87 0.85 21.02
C LYS A 118 1.91 -0.26 20.87
N ALA A 119 2.20 -0.98 21.95
CA ALA A 119 3.21 -2.03 21.98
C ALA A 119 2.89 -3.15 20.98
N THR A 120 1.63 -3.58 20.93
CA THR A 120 1.18 -4.61 19.99
C THR A 120 1.43 -4.21 18.54
N ILE A 121 1.06 -2.99 18.14
CA ILE A 121 1.26 -2.54 16.75
C ILE A 121 2.74 -2.38 16.43
N TYR A 122 3.56 -1.84 17.35
CA TYR A 122 5.00 -1.72 17.12
C TYR A 122 5.70 -3.08 16.98
N CYS A 123 5.42 -4.03 17.87
CA CYS A 123 6.04 -5.35 17.83
C CYS A 123 5.68 -6.08 16.53
N ILE A 124 4.40 -6.08 16.15
CA ILE A 124 3.97 -6.77 14.95
C ILE A 124 4.54 -6.09 13.70
N TRP A 125 4.50 -4.76 13.63
CA TRP A 125 5.10 -4.00 12.53
C TRP A 125 6.59 -4.30 12.38
N MET A 126 7.34 -4.35 13.48
CA MET A 126 8.78 -4.62 13.47
C MET A 126 9.10 -6.04 12.98
N VAL A 127 8.45 -7.05 13.55
CA VAL A 127 8.64 -8.46 13.16
C VAL A 127 8.31 -8.65 11.69
N GLU A 128 7.22 -8.02 11.23
CA GLU A 128 6.82 -8.08 9.85
C GLU A 128 7.85 -7.43 8.91
N LYS A 129 8.38 -6.24 9.24
CA LYS A 129 9.42 -5.60 8.42
C LYS A 129 10.69 -6.45 8.34
N LEU A 130 11.05 -7.15 9.41
CA LEU A 130 12.18 -8.08 9.39
C LEU A 130 11.91 -9.25 8.44
N ILE A 131 10.74 -9.88 8.52
CA ILE A 131 10.36 -11.00 7.63
C ILE A 131 10.34 -10.54 6.17
N THR A 132 9.65 -9.43 5.86
CA THR A 132 9.58 -8.90 4.49
C THR A 132 10.97 -8.53 3.96
N GLY A 133 11.82 -7.93 4.79
CA GLY A 133 13.19 -7.59 4.42
C GLY A 133 14.05 -8.81 4.09
N ILE A 134 13.95 -9.87 4.91
CA ILE A 134 14.64 -11.14 4.66
C ILE A 134 14.16 -11.79 3.37
N THR A 135 12.84 -11.84 3.14
CA THR A 135 12.26 -12.42 1.91
C THR A 135 12.74 -11.67 0.67
N VAL A 136 12.66 -10.33 0.66
CA VAL A 136 13.08 -9.53 -0.49
C VAL A 136 14.58 -9.67 -0.76
N THR A 137 15.40 -9.65 0.30
CA THR A 137 16.86 -9.86 0.16
C THR A 137 17.18 -11.24 -0.41
N SER A 138 16.46 -12.27 0.05
CA SER A 138 16.64 -13.65 -0.43
C SER A 138 16.28 -13.77 -1.92
N ILE A 139 15.19 -13.12 -2.36
CA ILE A 139 14.77 -13.09 -3.76
C ILE A 139 15.80 -12.34 -4.62
N VAL A 140 16.23 -11.14 -4.20
CA VAL A 140 17.22 -10.34 -4.94
C VAL A 140 18.54 -11.09 -5.08
N MET A 141 19.04 -11.72 -4.02
CA MET A 141 20.27 -12.51 -4.05
C MET A 141 20.13 -13.72 -4.98
N PHE A 142 18.98 -14.39 -4.94
CA PHE A 142 18.68 -15.50 -5.83
C PHE A 142 18.68 -15.04 -7.30
N ASP A 143 17.94 -13.99 -7.64
CA ASP A 143 17.84 -13.48 -9.01
C ASP A 143 19.20 -13.03 -9.56
N VAL A 144 19.97 -12.25 -8.77
CA VAL A 144 21.32 -11.82 -9.18
C VAL A 144 22.24 -13.02 -9.44
N SER A 145 22.17 -14.05 -8.58
CA SER A 145 23.00 -15.26 -8.76
C SER A 145 22.62 -16.06 -10.00
N VAL A 146 21.32 -16.19 -10.31
CA VAL A 146 20.83 -16.84 -11.53
C VAL A 146 21.29 -16.08 -12.77
N PHE A 147 21.10 -14.75 -12.78
CA PHE A 147 21.49 -13.92 -13.92
C PHE A 147 23.00 -13.90 -14.18
N SER A 148 23.82 -13.87 -13.12
CA SER A 148 25.27 -13.98 -13.26
C SER A 148 25.67 -15.27 -13.97
N GLN A 149 25.09 -16.40 -13.57
CA GLN A 149 25.39 -17.70 -14.17
C GLN A 149 24.91 -17.80 -15.63
N ILE A 150 23.76 -17.20 -15.95
CA ILE A 150 23.26 -17.13 -17.33
C ILE A 150 24.20 -16.30 -18.21
N SER A 151 24.66 -15.15 -17.71
CA SER A 151 25.63 -14.29 -18.41
C SER A 151 26.93 -15.03 -18.71
N ASP A 152 27.46 -15.74 -17.71
CA ASP A 152 28.67 -16.55 -17.88
C ASP A 152 28.44 -17.65 -18.93
N LEU A 153 27.32 -18.37 -18.89
CA LEU A 153 27.02 -19.42 -19.89
C LEU A 153 26.89 -18.87 -21.32
N MET A 154 26.24 -17.72 -21.49
CA MET A 154 26.10 -17.08 -22.81
C MET A 154 27.46 -16.62 -23.36
N SER A 155 28.39 -16.20 -22.50
CA SER A 155 29.74 -15.82 -22.94
C SER A 155 30.56 -16.99 -23.51
N PHE A 156 30.25 -18.23 -23.10
CA PHE A 156 30.95 -19.44 -23.54
C PHE A 156 30.35 -20.11 -24.79
N ASN A 157 29.37 -19.49 -25.46
CA ASN A 157 28.70 -20.03 -26.66
C ASN A 157 28.12 -21.45 -26.46
N ALA A 158 27.84 -21.81 -25.21
CA ALA A 158 27.31 -23.12 -24.83
C ALA A 158 25.79 -23.18 -25.04
N THR A 159 25.28 -24.32 -25.47
CA THR A 159 23.84 -24.57 -25.61
C THR A 159 23.14 -24.33 -24.26
N PHE A 160 22.22 -23.36 -24.21
CA PHE A 160 21.51 -23.00 -22.98
C PHE A 160 20.64 -24.16 -22.51
N ASN A 161 21.01 -24.77 -21.37
CA ASN A 161 20.19 -25.77 -20.70
C ASN A 161 19.81 -25.27 -19.30
N SER A 162 18.51 -25.04 -19.05
CA SER A 162 18.00 -24.53 -17.77
C SER A 162 18.44 -25.37 -16.57
N ASP A 163 18.51 -26.70 -16.74
CA ASP A 163 18.86 -27.62 -15.66
C ASP A 163 20.31 -27.45 -15.21
N THR A 164 21.21 -27.05 -16.12
CA THR A 164 22.63 -26.82 -15.79
C THR A 164 22.85 -25.56 -14.95
N VAL A 165 21.99 -24.53 -15.09
CA VAL A 165 22.04 -23.30 -14.29
C VAL A 165 21.54 -23.58 -12.88
N PHE A 166 20.38 -24.24 -12.75
CA PHE A 166 19.82 -24.58 -11.43
C PHE A 166 20.70 -25.53 -10.62
N ASN A 167 21.39 -26.47 -11.28
CA ASN A 167 22.31 -27.40 -10.61
C ASN A 167 23.63 -26.74 -10.16
N LYS A 168 24.02 -25.61 -10.76
CA LYS A 168 25.20 -24.81 -10.35
C LYS A 168 24.89 -23.82 -9.23
N LEU A 169 23.63 -23.56 -8.92
CA LEU A 169 23.26 -22.62 -7.86
C LEU A 169 23.44 -23.27 -6.48
N PRO A 170 23.91 -22.53 -5.46
CA PRO A 170 24.04 -23.08 -4.12
C PRO A 170 22.68 -23.57 -3.59
N SER A 171 22.58 -24.86 -3.28
CA SER A 171 21.33 -25.51 -2.87
C SER A 171 20.67 -24.88 -1.63
N HIS A 172 21.46 -24.23 -0.77
CA HIS A 172 20.97 -23.48 0.38
C HIS A 172 20.20 -22.20 -0.01
N LEU A 173 20.62 -21.48 -1.06
CA LEU A 173 19.92 -20.28 -1.55
C LEU A 173 18.57 -20.63 -2.15
N ILE A 174 18.50 -21.72 -2.93
CA ILE A 174 17.24 -22.23 -3.50
C ILE A 174 16.25 -22.58 -2.37
N LYS A 175 16.72 -23.33 -1.36
CA LYS A 175 15.88 -23.72 -0.22
C LYS A 175 15.41 -22.50 0.58
N LEU A 176 16.29 -21.54 0.83
CA LEU A 176 15.97 -20.31 1.58
C LEU A 176 14.96 -19.43 0.82
N ALA A 177 15.16 -19.21 -0.48
CA ALA A 177 14.24 -18.45 -1.32
C ALA A 177 12.85 -19.09 -1.37
N LYS A 178 12.78 -20.42 -1.58
CA LYS A 178 11.50 -21.16 -1.55
C LYS A 178 10.81 -21.07 -0.20
N ALA A 179 11.54 -21.29 0.91
CA ALA A 179 10.96 -21.23 2.24
C ALA A 179 10.42 -19.84 2.58
N THR A 180 11.17 -18.78 2.25
CA THR A 180 10.77 -17.39 2.50
C THR A 180 9.59 -16.95 1.64
N MET A 181 9.50 -17.42 0.39
CA MET A 181 8.31 -17.22 -0.46
C MET A 181 7.07 -17.87 0.16
N ILE A 182 7.15 -19.15 0.54
CA ILE A 182 6.00 -19.86 1.16
C ILE A 182 5.54 -19.16 2.44
N MET A 183 6.47 -18.74 3.30
CA MET A 183 6.14 -17.98 4.51
C MET A 183 5.41 -16.67 4.19
N ASN A 184 5.84 -15.96 3.14
CA ASN A 184 5.20 -14.71 2.71
C ASN A 184 3.78 -14.94 2.18
N GLU A 185 3.54 -16.02 1.43
CA GLU A 185 2.20 -16.39 0.94
C GLU A 185 1.25 -16.75 2.09
N VAL A 186 1.70 -17.56 3.04
CA VAL A 186 0.90 -17.90 4.23
C VAL A 186 0.55 -16.63 5.01
N TYR A 187 1.54 -15.75 5.19
CA TYR A 187 1.32 -14.47 5.87
C TYR A 187 0.35 -13.55 5.13
N PHE A 188 0.42 -13.52 3.80
CA PHE A 188 -0.50 -12.77 2.95
C PHE A 188 -1.95 -13.23 3.11
N VAL A 189 -2.19 -14.54 3.13
CA VAL A 189 -3.52 -15.13 3.36
C VAL A 189 -4.04 -14.79 4.76
N ILE A 190 -3.19 -14.84 5.78
CA ILE A 190 -3.55 -14.41 7.15
C ILE A 190 -3.96 -12.93 7.15
N CYS A 191 -3.22 -12.06 6.47
CA CYS A 191 -3.55 -10.64 6.35
C CYS A 191 -4.89 -10.40 5.65
N LEU A 192 -5.18 -11.15 4.59
CA LEU A 192 -6.47 -11.11 3.90
C LEU A 192 -7.62 -11.51 4.82
N PHE A 193 -7.43 -12.55 5.63
CA PHE A 193 -8.43 -12.95 6.62
C PHE A 193 -8.66 -11.87 7.68
N ILE A 194 -7.59 -11.33 8.27
CA ILE A 194 -7.69 -10.25 9.27
C ILE A 194 -8.38 -9.03 8.69
N MET A 195 -7.98 -8.58 7.49
CA MET A 195 -8.55 -7.41 6.83
C MET A 195 -10.04 -7.59 6.53
N SER A 196 -10.42 -8.74 5.99
CA SER A 196 -11.81 -9.05 5.64
C SER A 196 -12.69 -9.16 6.89
N LEU A 197 -12.23 -9.90 7.90
CA LEU A 197 -13.00 -10.08 9.14
C LEU A 197 -13.16 -8.77 9.90
N SER A 198 -12.09 -7.98 10.01
CA SER A 198 -12.13 -6.68 10.72
C SER A 198 -12.96 -5.63 9.99
N SER A 199 -12.86 -5.53 8.67
CA SER A 199 -13.68 -4.60 7.86
C SER A 199 -15.16 -4.98 7.90
N LEU A 200 -15.50 -6.27 7.69
CA LEU A 200 -16.87 -6.75 7.75
C LEU A 200 -17.48 -6.57 9.14
N SER A 201 -16.75 -6.91 10.20
CA SER A 201 -17.22 -6.74 11.58
C SER A 201 -17.44 -5.27 11.91
N THR A 202 -16.53 -4.38 11.51
CA THR A 202 -16.67 -2.93 11.69
C THR A 202 -17.88 -2.40 10.93
N ALA A 203 -18.07 -2.83 9.67
CA ALA A 203 -19.18 -2.41 8.83
C ALA A 203 -20.54 -2.86 9.40
N ILE A 204 -20.66 -4.13 9.83
CA ILE A 204 -21.89 -4.65 10.44
C ILE A 204 -22.20 -3.92 11.74
N TYR A 205 -21.21 -3.76 12.62
CA TYR A 205 -21.38 -3.07 13.89
C TYR A 205 -21.85 -1.63 13.68
N LEU A 206 -21.15 -0.89 12.81
CA LEU A 206 -21.41 0.52 12.59
C LEU A 206 -22.73 0.75 11.83
N SER A 207 -23.08 -0.12 10.87
CA SER A 207 -24.39 -0.07 10.20
C SER A 207 -25.55 -0.30 11.17
N ARG A 208 -25.42 -1.27 12.08
CA ARG A 208 -26.42 -1.51 13.13
C ARG A 208 -26.49 -0.34 14.11
N HIS A 209 -25.35 0.21 14.50
CA HIS A 209 -25.28 1.36 15.40
C HIS A 209 -25.94 2.60 14.77
N LEU A 210 -25.60 2.91 13.51
CA LEU A 210 -26.18 4.01 12.74
C LEU A 210 -27.69 3.85 12.57
N ARG A 211 -28.20 2.64 12.29
CA ARG A 211 -29.64 2.37 12.20
C ARG A 211 -30.37 2.63 13.53
N ARG A 212 -29.74 2.31 14.65
CA ARG A 212 -30.27 2.59 16.01
C ARG A 212 -30.16 4.07 16.42
N MET A 213 -29.19 4.80 15.87
CA MET A 213 -29.09 6.25 16.08
C MET A 213 -30.03 7.03 15.16
N ALA A 214 -30.29 6.54 13.95
CA ALA A 214 -31.24 7.17 13.03
C ALA A 214 -32.67 7.20 13.59
N SER A 215 -33.04 6.21 14.41
CA SER A 215 -34.32 6.20 15.12
C SER A 215 -34.36 7.11 16.36
N LYS A 216 -33.23 7.68 16.78
CA LYS A 216 -33.09 8.58 17.94
C LYS A 216 -32.46 9.89 17.47
N VAL A 217 -33.27 10.79 16.91
CA VAL A 217 -32.82 12.08 16.33
C VAL A 217 -31.93 12.88 17.31
N ARG A 218 -30.64 13.06 16.99
CA ARG A 218 -29.85 14.31 17.18
C ARG A 218 -28.34 14.06 16.97
N SER A 219 -27.83 14.46 15.81
CA SER A 219 -26.54 15.13 15.56
C SER A 219 -25.98 14.75 14.18
N CYS A 220 -26.22 15.62 13.21
CA CYS A 220 -25.80 15.43 11.81
C CYS A 220 -24.26 15.28 11.68
N SER A 221 -23.48 15.89 12.59
CA SER A 221 -22.01 15.89 12.56
C SER A 221 -21.39 14.56 13.01
N LEU A 222 -21.83 13.97 14.13
CA LEU A 222 -21.36 12.67 14.61
C LEU A 222 -21.77 11.57 13.64
N PHE A 223 -23.01 11.61 13.16
CA PHE A 223 -23.51 10.70 12.13
C PHE A 223 -22.66 10.76 10.86
N ARG A 224 -22.38 11.97 10.33
CA ARG A 224 -21.53 12.15 9.14
C ARG A 224 -20.09 11.68 9.37
N SER A 225 -19.54 11.84 10.58
CA SER A 225 -18.21 11.35 10.91
C SER A 225 -18.16 9.82 10.98
N GLN A 226 -19.16 9.20 11.59
CA GLN A 226 -19.26 7.74 11.68
C GLN A 226 -19.50 7.10 10.31
N VAL A 227 -20.46 7.60 9.52
CA VAL A 227 -20.72 7.13 8.15
C VAL A 227 -19.45 7.19 7.30
N ARG A 228 -18.69 8.29 7.38
CA ARG A 228 -17.43 8.44 6.66
C ARG A 228 -16.44 7.34 7.02
N VAL A 229 -16.22 7.09 8.31
CA VAL A 229 -15.31 6.03 8.77
C VAL A 229 -15.77 4.66 8.27
N THR A 230 -17.08 4.38 8.26
CA THR A 230 -17.63 3.15 7.67
C THR A 230 -17.31 3.05 6.19
N VAL A 231 -17.60 4.10 5.41
CA VAL A 231 -17.43 4.10 3.95
C VAL A 231 -15.96 3.92 3.60
N THR A 232 -15.07 4.65 4.27
CA THR A 232 -13.63 4.52 4.02
C THR A 232 -13.10 3.15 4.45
N GLY A 233 -13.63 2.58 5.53
CA GLY A 233 -13.27 1.22 5.96
C GLY A 233 -13.70 0.15 4.96
N ILE A 234 -14.96 0.22 4.47
CA ILE A 234 -15.50 -0.70 3.46
C ILE A 234 -14.73 -0.56 2.14
N LEU A 235 -14.48 0.68 1.71
CA LEU A 235 -13.73 0.94 0.48
C LEU A 235 -12.30 0.39 0.57
N GLN A 236 -11.62 0.55 1.71
CA GLN A 236 -10.30 -0.03 1.91
C GLN A 236 -10.33 -1.56 1.89
N GLY A 237 -11.33 -2.16 2.54
CA GLY A 237 -11.54 -3.61 2.52
C GLY A 237 -11.76 -4.13 1.11
N ALA A 238 -12.62 -3.48 0.34
CA ALA A 238 -12.89 -3.84 -1.05
C ALA A 238 -11.64 -3.70 -1.93
N LEU A 239 -10.91 -2.57 -1.84
CA LEU A 239 -9.66 -2.36 -2.57
C LEU A 239 -8.63 -3.45 -2.24
N TYR A 240 -8.49 -3.80 -0.97
CA TYR A 240 -7.57 -4.85 -0.52
C TYR A 240 -7.97 -6.22 -1.09
N VAL A 241 -9.24 -6.60 -0.98
CA VAL A 241 -9.74 -7.89 -1.49
C VAL A 241 -9.57 -7.98 -2.99
N LEU A 242 -9.93 -6.93 -3.75
CA LEU A 242 -9.77 -6.89 -5.20
C LEU A 242 -8.31 -7.08 -5.63
N LEU A 243 -7.37 -6.34 -5.02
CA LEU A 243 -5.94 -6.52 -5.31
C LEU A 243 -5.46 -7.91 -4.92
N SER A 244 -5.93 -8.43 -3.78
CA SER A 244 -5.47 -9.74 -3.30
C SER A 244 -5.98 -10.89 -4.16
N THR A 245 -7.23 -10.83 -4.60
CA THR A 245 -7.80 -11.78 -5.55
C THR A 245 -7.05 -11.73 -6.89
N TRP A 246 -6.65 -10.54 -7.35
CA TRP A 246 -5.84 -10.39 -8.55
C TRP A 246 -4.44 -11.04 -8.42
N ILE A 247 -3.78 -10.82 -7.27
CA ILE A 247 -2.47 -11.44 -7.00
C ILE A 247 -2.59 -12.96 -6.91
N LEU A 248 -3.59 -13.46 -6.17
CA LEU A 248 -3.84 -14.90 -6.02
C LEU A 248 -4.23 -15.55 -7.34
N SER A 249 -5.09 -14.92 -8.15
CA SER A 249 -5.46 -15.47 -9.45
C SER A 249 -4.24 -15.57 -10.36
N HIS A 250 -3.37 -14.57 -10.37
CA HIS A 250 -2.13 -14.66 -11.13
C HIS A 250 -1.25 -15.81 -10.66
N TYR A 251 -1.16 -16.06 -9.35
CA TYR A 251 -0.39 -17.17 -8.80
C TYR A 251 -0.99 -18.56 -9.13
N PHE A 252 -2.31 -18.69 -9.16
CA PHE A 252 -2.98 -19.95 -9.47
C PHE A 252 -3.04 -20.26 -10.97
N PHE A 253 -3.17 -19.24 -11.82
CA PHE A 253 -3.38 -19.41 -13.27
C PHE A 253 -2.10 -19.28 -14.10
N TYR A 254 -1.08 -18.57 -13.62
CA TYR A 254 0.23 -18.49 -14.28
C TYR A 254 1.25 -19.33 -13.49
N ASP A 255 1.85 -20.28 -14.20
CA ASP A 255 2.77 -21.29 -13.69
C ASP A 255 3.82 -20.72 -12.70
N ILE A 256 4.11 -21.49 -11.64
CA ILE A 256 5.09 -21.19 -10.58
C ILE A 256 6.50 -20.96 -11.16
N ALA A 257 6.74 -21.41 -12.40
CA ALA A 257 7.98 -21.25 -13.14
C ALA A 257 8.28 -19.81 -13.62
N ALA A 258 7.30 -18.89 -13.66
CA ALA A 258 7.49 -17.57 -14.28
C ALA A 258 8.28 -16.55 -13.41
N GLY A 259 8.59 -16.89 -12.15
CA GLY A 259 9.43 -16.08 -11.27
C GLY A 259 8.88 -14.67 -10.94
N PRO A 260 9.65 -13.83 -10.23
CA PRO A 260 9.26 -12.46 -9.86
C PRO A 260 8.96 -11.54 -11.06
N ALA A 261 9.50 -11.88 -12.24
CA ALA A 261 9.27 -11.16 -13.49
C ALA A 261 7.79 -11.25 -13.96
N ALA A 262 7.03 -12.25 -13.51
CA ALA A 262 5.60 -12.37 -13.83
C ALA A 262 4.76 -11.26 -13.18
N TYR A 263 5.19 -10.73 -12.02
CA TYR A 263 4.53 -9.60 -11.35
C TYR A 263 4.65 -8.27 -12.13
N MET A 264 5.46 -8.24 -13.18
CA MET A 264 5.85 -7.05 -13.92
C MET A 264 5.21 -6.94 -15.30
N THR A 265 4.08 -7.60 -15.51
CA THR A 265 3.23 -7.23 -16.65
C THR A 265 2.72 -5.80 -16.44
N LEU A 266 2.61 -5.06 -17.54
CA LEU A 266 2.07 -3.69 -17.50
C LEU A 266 0.66 -3.65 -16.87
N ALA A 267 -0.10 -4.73 -17.01
CA ALA A 267 -1.39 -4.92 -16.36
C ALA A 267 -1.26 -4.99 -14.82
N ASN A 268 -0.33 -5.81 -14.29
CA ASN A 268 -0.08 -5.92 -12.84
C ASN A 268 0.34 -4.57 -12.24
N ILE A 269 1.26 -3.86 -12.89
CA ILE A 269 1.67 -2.51 -12.45
C ILE A 269 0.46 -1.56 -12.41
N THR A 270 -0.41 -1.61 -13.41
CA THR A 270 -1.60 -0.76 -13.48
C THR A 270 -2.57 -1.06 -12.35
N VAL A 271 -2.89 -2.34 -12.10
CA VAL A 271 -3.79 -2.76 -11.02
C VAL A 271 -3.24 -2.34 -9.66
N ILE A 272 -1.95 -2.55 -9.42
CA ILE A 272 -1.30 -2.15 -8.17
C ILE A 272 -1.29 -0.62 -8.02
N ASN A 273 -1.04 0.13 -9.09
CA ASN A 273 -1.04 1.59 -9.05
C ASN A 273 -2.43 2.16 -8.75
N VAL A 274 -3.50 1.55 -9.31
CA VAL A 274 -4.89 1.86 -8.97
C VAL A 274 -5.17 1.58 -7.49
N TYR A 275 -4.71 0.44 -6.95
CA TYR A 275 -4.82 0.15 -5.53
C TYR A 275 -4.10 1.19 -4.65
N MET A 276 -2.87 1.54 -5.02
CA MET A 276 -2.04 2.51 -4.30
C MET A 276 -2.67 3.91 -4.30
N MET A 277 -3.22 4.33 -5.44
CA MET A 277 -3.96 5.58 -5.58
C MET A 277 -5.25 5.57 -4.76
N GLY A 278 -6.05 4.50 -4.90
CA GLY A 278 -7.31 4.34 -4.16
C GLY A 278 -7.08 4.38 -2.65
N THR A 279 -6.02 3.74 -2.16
CA THR A 279 -5.62 3.75 -0.75
C THR A 279 -5.26 5.16 -0.26
N ILE A 280 -4.50 5.93 -1.05
CA ILE A 280 -4.14 7.32 -0.73
C ILE A 280 -5.36 8.24 -0.69
N VAL A 281 -6.25 8.11 -1.66
CA VAL A 281 -7.49 8.90 -1.69
C VAL A 281 -8.35 8.55 -0.47
N ASN A 282 -8.46 7.26 -0.17
CA ASN A 282 -9.23 6.78 0.96
C ASN A 282 -8.64 7.25 2.31
N LEU A 283 -7.31 7.29 2.43
CA LEU A 283 -6.62 7.94 3.55
C LEU A 283 -6.98 9.43 3.68
N GLY A 284 -6.94 10.18 2.58
CA GLY A 284 -7.29 11.60 2.56
C GLY A 284 -8.69 11.89 3.07
N VAL A 285 -9.65 11.09 2.61
CA VAL A 285 -11.05 11.20 3.01
C VAL A 285 -11.24 10.73 4.45
N GLY A 286 -10.61 9.62 4.83
CA GLY A 286 -10.78 8.98 6.15
C GLY A 286 -10.16 9.78 7.29
N GLN A 287 -8.97 10.37 7.07
CA GLN A 287 -8.21 11.07 8.10
C GLN A 287 -8.67 12.52 8.25
N THR A 288 -9.04 12.90 9.48
CA THR A 288 -9.51 14.26 9.79
C THR A 288 -8.43 15.32 9.57
N VAL A 289 -7.17 14.99 9.88
CA VAL A 289 -6.01 15.89 9.76
C VAL A 289 -5.81 16.38 8.32
N PHE A 290 -5.87 15.47 7.34
CA PHE A 290 -5.71 15.82 5.92
C PHE A 290 -6.88 16.65 5.42
N ARG A 291 -8.11 16.27 5.79
CA ARG A 291 -9.32 16.97 5.38
C ARG A 291 -9.37 18.41 5.90
N GLN A 292 -9.12 18.62 7.19
CA GLN A 292 -9.18 19.96 7.78
C GLN A 292 -8.19 20.91 7.08
N ARG A 293 -7.00 20.41 6.76
CA ARG A 293 -5.98 21.18 6.05
C ARG A 293 -6.33 21.45 4.59
N ALA A 294 -6.94 20.49 3.90
CA ALA A 294 -7.45 20.69 2.54
C ALA A 294 -8.55 21.77 2.49
N VAL A 295 -9.48 21.75 3.45
CA VAL A 295 -10.55 22.76 3.58
C VAL A 295 -9.97 24.15 3.87
N ASP A 296 -8.97 24.26 4.74
CA ASP A 296 -8.31 25.55 5.02
C ASP A 296 -7.59 26.10 3.78
N LEU A 297 -6.85 25.27 3.05
CA LEU A 297 -6.21 25.68 1.79
C LEU A 297 -7.24 26.13 0.76
N TRP A 298 -8.36 25.41 0.64
CA TRP A 298 -9.45 25.80 -0.24
C TRP A 298 -10.02 27.17 0.12
N HIS A 299 -10.27 27.43 1.41
CA HIS A 299 -10.73 28.75 1.85
C HIS A 299 -9.70 29.85 1.62
N ARG A 300 -8.40 29.58 1.76
CA ARG A 300 -7.33 30.55 1.43
C ARG A 300 -7.29 30.85 -0.07
N ALA A 301 -7.38 29.82 -0.91
CA ALA A 301 -7.41 29.98 -2.36
C ALA A 301 -8.64 30.76 -2.81
N ALA A 302 -9.82 30.43 -2.27
CA ALA A 302 -11.07 31.14 -2.55
C ALA A 302 -10.96 32.63 -2.17
N ARG A 303 -10.41 32.94 -0.99
CA ARG A 303 -10.16 34.32 -0.55
C ARG A 303 -9.21 35.06 -1.50
N CYS A 304 -8.13 34.41 -1.92
CA CYS A 304 -7.17 34.99 -2.87
C CYS A 304 -7.82 35.31 -4.23
N CYS A 305 -8.67 34.40 -4.74
CA CYS A 305 -9.44 34.64 -5.97
C CYS A 305 -10.42 35.80 -5.83
N THR A 306 -11.09 35.94 -4.68
CA THR A 306 -12.01 37.07 -4.44
C THR A 306 -11.28 38.41 -4.33
N THR A 307 -10.10 38.45 -3.69
CA THR A 307 -9.29 39.68 -3.63
C THR A 307 -8.70 40.05 -4.99
N MET A 308 -8.30 39.07 -5.82
CA MET A 308 -7.84 39.33 -7.18
C MET A 308 -8.97 39.84 -8.09
N ARG A 309 -10.21 39.35 -7.93
CA ARG A 309 -11.37 39.89 -8.66
C ARG A 309 -11.73 41.32 -8.23
N ALA A 310 -11.58 41.66 -6.95
CA ALA A 310 -11.82 43.02 -6.46
C ALA A 310 -10.79 44.05 -6.97
N GLN A 311 -9.64 43.59 -7.48
CA GLN A 311 -8.58 44.44 -8.04
C GLN A 311 -8.63 44.59 -9.57
N GLN A 312 -9.57 43.96 -10.28
CA GLN A 312 -9.77 44.25 -11.71
C GLN A 312 -10.50 45.60 -11.86
N PRO A 313 -9.88 46.62 -12.48
CA PRO A 313 -10.54 47.90 -12.71
C PRO A 313 -11.73 47.69 -13.65
N GLN A 314 -12.87 48.33 -13.35
CA GLN A 314 -13.93 48.55 -14.33
C GLN A 314 -13.31 49.23 -15.54
N LYS A 315 -13.21 48.50 -16.67
CA LYS A 315 -13.02 49.12 -17.97
C LYS A 315 -14.32 49.87 -18.27
N GLY A 316 -14.32 51.17 -17.96
CA GLY A 316 -15.18 52.14 -18.62
C GLY A 316 -14.77 52.29 -20.07
#